data_AF-A0A388QC62-F1
#
_entry.id   AF-A0A388QC62-F1
#
_cell.length_a   1.000
_cell.length_b   1.000
_cell.length_c   1.000
_cell.angle_alpha   90.00
_cell.angle_beta   90.00
_cell.angle_gamma   90.00
#
_symmetry.space_group_name_H-M   'P 1'
#
loop_
_entity.id
_entity.type
_entity.pdbx_description
1 polymer ?
#
loop_
_entity_poly.entity_id
_entity_poly.type
_entity_poly.pdbx_seq_one_letter_code
_entity_poly.pdbx_strand_id
1 'polypeptide(L)' 'MTVKALKAMDFTKPTIDPVPYVGLQYIAIPEFADAGTQMTQYLADYVVDKITLDEAIKKTNDVFNQVALDGGYRK' A
#
# COMPACT_ATOMS: atom_id res chain seq x y z
N MET A 1 -21.85 -13.67 9.25
CA MET A 1 -20.98 -12.49 9.33
C MET A 1 -20.32 -12.15 7.99
N THR A 2 -19.86 -13.14 7.21
CA THR A 2 -19.18 -12.95 5.91
C THR A 2 -19.97 -12.16 4.86
N VAL A 3 -21.23 -12.53 4.55
CA VAL A 3 -22.04 -11.81 3.54
C VAL A 3 -22.34 -10.36 3.96
N LYS A 4 -22.57 -10.13 5.25
CA LYS A 4 -22.82 -8.78 5.77
C LYS A 4 -21.57 -7.91 5.66
N ALA A 5 -20.40 -8.46 5.94
CA ALA A 5 -19.13 -7.76 5.77
C ALA A 5 -18.89 -7.40 4.29
N LEU A 6 -19.10 -8.33 3.36
CA LEU A 6 -18.96 -8.07 1.92
C LEU A 6 -19.91 -6.96 1.43
N LYS A 7 -21.16 -6.95 1.91
CA LYS A 7 -22.14 -5.91 1.55
C LYS A 7 -21.81 -4.53 2.13
N ALA A 8 -20.97 -4.45 3.16
CA ALA A 8 -20.58 -3.21 3.81
C ALA A 8 -19.25 -2.64 3.29
N MET A 9 -18.59 -3.32 2.35
CA MET A 9 -17.32 -2.86 1.78
C MET A 9 -17.54 -1.63 0.89
N ASP A 10 -16.89 -0.53 1.23
CA ASP A 10 -16.86 0.71 0.43
C ASP A 10 -15.43 0.97 -0.04
N PHE A 11 -15.19 0.76 -1.33
CA PHE A 11 -13.88 0.96 -1.95
C PHE A 11 -13.50 2.44 -2.11
N THR A 12 -14.46 3.36 -1.95
CA THR A 12 -14.26 4.81 -2.04
C THR A 12 -13.95 5.45 -0.69
N LYS A 13 -14.20 4.72 0.41
CA LYS A 13 -13.80 5.08 1.77
C LYS A 13 -12.95 3.96 2.38
N PRO A 14 -11.71 3.76 1.90
CA PRO A 14 -10.92 2.60 2.27
C PRO A 14 -10.29 2.68 3.67
N THR A 15 -10.23 3.88 4.25
CA THR A 15 -9.61 4.16 5.55
C THR A 15 -10.53 4.98 6.46
N ILE A 16 -10.22 5.00 7.76
CA ILE A 16 -10.95 5.85 8.74
C ILE A 16 -10.78 7.33 8.37
N ASP A 17 -9.53 7.74 8.16
CA ASP A 17 -9.19 9.09 7.72
C ASP A 17 -9.35 9.21 6.20
N PRO A 18 -9.73 10.39 5.67
CA PRO A 18 -9.84 10.61 4.23
C PRO A 18 -8.50 10.43 3.50
N VAL A 19 -8.54 9.77 2.35
CA VAL A 19 -7.38 9.53 1.49
C VAL A 19 -7.72 9.79 0.02
N PRO A 20 -6.76 10.17 -0.83
CA PRO A 20 -7.00 10.54 -2.23
C PRO A 20 -6.97 9.34 -3.19
N TYR A 21 -7.23 8.11 -2.72
CA TYR A 21 -7.22 6.90 -3.54
C TYR A 21 -8.45 6.02 -3.30
N VAL A 22 -8.73 5.12 -4.24
CA VAL A 22 -9.74 4.06 -4.10
C VAL A 22 -9.07 2.69 -4.04
N GLY A 23 -9.74 1.74 -3.39
CA GLY A 23 -9.24 0.38 -3.19
C GLY A 23 -8.95 0.09 -1.72
N LEU A 24 -9.29 -1.13 -1.29
CA LEU A 24 -9.16 -1.56 0.12
C LEU A 24 -7.78 -2.15 0.40
N GLN A 25 -7.54 -3.37 -0.07
CA GLN A 25 -6.27 -4.08 0.07
C GLN A 25 -5.21 -3.71 -0.98
N TYR A 26 -5.57 -2.81 -1.90
CA TYR A 26 -4.71 -2.31 -2.97
C TYR A 26 -5.03 -0.84 -3.23
N ILE A 27 -4.10 -0.12 -3.83
CA ILE A 27 -4.33 1.24 -4.33
C ILE A 27 -4.63 1.12 -5.82
N ALA A 28 -5.77 1.64 -6.28
CA ALA A 28 -6.19 1.54 -7.67
C ALA A 28 -5.45 2.52 -8.59
N ILE A 29 -4.13 2.38 -8.68
CA ILE A 29 -3.24 3.09 -9.59
C ILE A 29 -2.44 2.08 -10.44
N PRO A 30 -2.07 2.40 -11.69
CA PRO A 30 -1.31 1.49 -12.54
C PRO A 30 0.00 1.00 -11.91
N GLU A 31 0.67 1.87 -11.17
CA GLU A 31 1.99 1.63 -10.59
C GLU A 31 1.96 0.68 -9.38
N PHE A 32 0.79 0.42 -8.80
CA PHE A 32 0.68 -0.35 -7.55
C PHE A 32 1.12 -1.80 -7.70
N ALA A 33 0.97 -2.40 -8.90
CA ALA A 33 1.39 -3.79 -9.12
C ALA A 33 2.88 -4.00 -8.82
N ASP A 34 3.73 -3.12 -9.34
CA ASP A 34 5.18 -3.19 -9.16
C ASP A 34 5.60 -2.69 -7.77
N ALA A 35 5.02 -1.57 -7.33
CA ALA A 35 5.33 -1.00 -6.00
C ALA A 35 4.91 -1.93 -4.86
N GLY A 36 3.73 -2.54 -4.97
CA GLY A 36 3.19 -3.53 -4.03
C GLY A 36 4.03 -4.80 -3.99
N THR A 37 4.59 -5.22 -5.14
CA THR A 37 5.54 -6.35 -5.20
C THR A 37 6.81 -6.04 -4.41
N GLN A 38 7.42 -4.86 -4.60
CA GLN A 38 8.61 -4.43 -3.86
C GLN A 38 8.33 -4.31 -2.36
N MET A 39 7.21 -3.69 -1.97
CA MET A 39 6.78 -3.62 -0.56
C MET A 39 6.68 -5.02 0.06
N THR A 40 6.07 -5.97 -0.65
CA THR A 40 5.90 -7.34 -0.16
C THR A 40 7.26 -8.02 0.04
N GLN A 41 8.22 -7.79 -0.86
CA GLN A 41 9.59 -8.33 -0.72
C GLN A 41 10.30 -7.76 0.51
N TYR A 42 10.19 -6.46 0.78
CA TYR A 42 10.80 -5.85 1.97
C TYR A 42 10.19 -6.38 3.27
N LEU A 43 8.86 -6.56 3.30
CA LEU A 43 8.20 -7.17 4.44
C LEU A 43 8.61 -8.65 4.61
N ALA A 44 8.79 -9.39 3.51
CA ALA A 44 9.29 -10.76 3.57
C ALA A 44 10.72 -10.83 4.13
N ASP A 45 11.61 -9.91 3.74
CA ASP A 45 12.97 -9.82 4.30
C ASP A 45 12.97 -9.51 5.80
N TYR A 46 12.03 -8.67 6.27
CA TYR A 46 11.81 -8.47 7.71
C TYR A 46 11.34 -9.75 8.42
N VAL A 47 10.38 -10.49 7.84
CA VAL A 47 9.84 -11.73 8.43
C VAL A 47 10.92 -12.80 8.63
N VAL A 48 11.99 -12.78 7.82
CA VAL A 48 13.12 -13.72 7.92
C VAL A 48 14.36 -13.10 8.60
N ASP A 49 14.16 -12.02 9.36
CA ASP A 49 15.19 -11.34 10.18
C ASP A 49 16.41 -10.82 9.38
N LYS A 50 16.28 -10.57 8.06
CA LYS A 50 17.36 -9.98 7.26
C LYS A 50 17.50 -8.47 7.46
N ILE A 51 16.39 -7.78 7.71
CA ILE A 51 16.33 -6.34 7.96
C ILE A 51 15.42 -6.05 9.14
N THR A 52 15.56 -4.88 9.77
CA THR A 52 14.64 -4.46 10.84
C THR A 52 13.29 -4.03 10.26
N LEU A 53 12.26 -4.01 11.12
CA LEU A 53 10.94 -3.47 10.72
C LEU A 53 11.03 -2.02 10.26
N ASP A 54 11.82 -1.19 10.95
CA ASP A 54 12.02 0.21 10.58
C ASP A 54 12.67 0.36 9.20
N GLU A 55 13.63 -0.51 8.86
CA GLU A 55 14.24 -0.52 7.54
C GLU A 55 13.23 -0.93 6.46
N ALA A 56 12.41 -1.95 6.71
CA ALA A 56 11.35 -2.35 5.78
C ALA A 56 10.35 -1.21 5.54
N ILE A 57 9.86 -0.57 6.61
CA ILE A 57 8.95 0.58 6.54
C ILE A 57 9.60 1.73 5.76
N LYS A 58 10.88 2.02 6.02
CA LYS A 58 11.60 3.07 5.31
C LYS A 58 11.67 2.78 3.80
N LYS A 59 12.12 1.59 3.41
CA LYS A 59 12.23 1.20 1.99
C LYS A 59 10.87 1.23 1.28
N THR A 60 9.82 0.75 1.94
CA THR A 60 8.44 0.85 1.41
C THR A 60 8.04 2.31 1.20
N ASN A 61 8.27 3.19 2.17
CA ASN A 61 7.96 4.61 2.03
C ASN A 61 8.76 5.26 0.89
N ASP A 62 10.04 4.93 0.74
CA ASP A 62 10.88 5.45 -0.34
C ASP A 62 10.31 5.07 -1.72
N VAL A 63 9.91 3.81 -1.92
CA VAL A 63 9.28 3.33 -3.16
C VAL A 63 7.97 4.08 -3.44
N PHE A 64 7.07 4.18 -2.46
CA PHE A 64 5.78 4.84 -2.67
C PHE A 64 5.90 6.36 -2.84
N ASN A 65 6.90 7.01 -2.22
CA ASN A 65 7.18 8.41 -2.49
C ASN A 65 7.67 8.61 -3.92
N GLN A 66 8.52 7.72 -4.43
CA GLN A 66 8.98 7.79 -5.82
C GLN A 66 7.81 7.59 -6.80
N VAL A 67 6.95 6.59 -6.57
CA VAL A 67 5.71 6.39 -7.34
C VAL A 67 4.80 7.62 -7.28
N ALA A 68 4.68 8.25 -6.12
CA ALA A 68 3.87 9.45 -5.95
C ALA A 68 4.40 10.63 -6.79
N LEU A 69 5.72 10.78 -6.89
CA LEU A 69 6.36 11.80 -7.72
C LEU A 69 6.22 11.48 -9.21
N ASP A 70 6.56 10.26 -9.62
CA ASP A 70 6.57 9.84 -11.02
C ASP A 70 5.15 9.82 -11.63
N GLY A 71 4.16 9.42 -10.84
CA GLY A 71 2.74 9.43 -11.22
C GLY A 71 2.09 10.81 -11.10
N GLY A 72 2.80 11.84 -10.66
CA GLY A 72 2.28 13.20 -10.51
C GLY A 72 1.24 13.38 -9.39
N TYR A 73 1.15 12.42 -8.47
CA TYR A 73 0.25 12.45 -7.31
C TYR A 73 0.77 13.38 -6.20
N ARG A 74 2.08 13.65 -6.18
CA ARG A 74 2.76 14.56 -5.27
C ARG A 74 3.57 15.57 -6.07
N LYS A 75 3.38 16.86 -5.74
CA LYS A 75 4.16 17.98 -6.29
C LYS A 75 5.26 18.39 -5.34
#